data_AF-A0A7J4MHX2-F1
#
_entry.id   AF-A0A7J4MHX2-F1
#
_cell.length_a   1.000
_cell.length_b   1.000
_cell.length_c   1.000
_cell.angle_alpha   90.00
_cell.angle_beta   90.00
_cell.angle_gamma   90.00
#
_symmetry.space_group_name_H-M   'P 1'
#
loop_
_entity.id
_entity.type
_entity.pdbx_description
1 polymer ?
#
loop_
_entity_poly.entity_id
_entity_poly.type
_entity_poly.pdbx_seq_one_letter_code
_entity_poly.pdbx_strand_id
1 'polypeptide(L)'
;PIHHDILVNPQRPIPREASRIHGVHDSDVRGKPIFKECANELSELMNGAVIVGHNARRFDMPLLQNEFYRCGISPPKPLVVLDTLEAVRRLKIPRPHNLGAQCARHGIDLSNAHNAAADAAACLLLLWKVMRDHPSSFRRSLEEIEEWLISGEVRKDESELGRALTDLESLDKNGRIRIDEGAYVVAFGRHRGKDLQSIEREDPRYVDWLISKNGIEDEDAREILRQLVSSIRNG
;
A
#
# COMPACT_ATOMS: atom_id res chain seq x y z
N PRO A 1 8.76 -7.30 17.52
CA PRO A 1 9.31 -6.90 16.21
C PRO A 1 10.79 -7.27 16.14
N ILE A 2 11.19 -8.06 15.14
CA ILE A 2 12.60 -8.30 14.85
C ILE A 2 13.09 -7.03 14.14
N HIS A 3 13.97 -6.28 14.79
CA HIS A 3 14.70 -5.17 14.17
C HIS A 3 16.07 -5.71 13.78
N HIS A 4 16.39 -5.64 12.49
CA HIS A 4 17.64 -6.15 11.94
C HIS A 4 18.34 -5.02 11.18
N ASP A 5 19.54 -4.66 11.62
CA ASP A 5 20.35 -3.58 11.05
C ASP A 5 21.82 -4.04 11.03
N ILE A 6 22.44 -3.99 9.86
CA ILE A 6 23.82 -4.44 9.61
C ILE A 6 24.54 -3.42 8.74
N LEU A 7 25.70 -2.96 9.20
CA LEU A 7 26.69 -2.31 8.34
C LEU A 7 27.52 -3.37 7.62
N VAL A 8 27.65 -3.23 6.30
CA VAL A 8 28.39 -4.15 5.44
C VAL A 8 29.63 -3.46 4.89
N ASN A 9 30.76 -4.16 4.92
CA ASN A 9 31.99 -3.71 4.28
C ASN A 9 31.88 -3.90 2.75
N PRO A 10 31.89 -2.82 1.95
CA PRO A 10 31.73 -2.92 0.49
C PRO A 10 33.01 -3.38 -0.22
N GLN A 11 34.11 -3.63 0.51
CA GLN A 11 35.42 -4.04 -0.02
C GLN A 11 36.02 -3.04 -1.04
N ARG A 12 35.60 -1.78 -0.94
CA ARG A 12 36.09 -0.66 -1.74
C ARG A 12 35.94 0.64 -0.95
N PRO A 13 36.71 1.69 -1.27
CA PRO A 13 36.51 2.99 -0.66
C PRO A 13 35.10 3.53 -0.89
N ILE A 14 34.48 4.04 0.17
CA ILE A 14 33.18 4.73 0.10
C ILE A 14 33.41 6.14 -0.48
N PRO A 15 32.71 6.54 -1.56
CA PRO A 15 32.83 7.89 -2.11
C PRO A 15 32.47 8.96 -1.08
N ARG A 16 33.23 10.06 -1.03
CA ARG A 16 33.02 11.14 -0.06
C ARG A 16 31.63 11.75 -0.17
N GLU A 17 31.11 11.88 -1.38
CA GLU A 17 29.77 12.40 -1.65
C GLU A 17 28.68 11.52 -1.02
N ALA A 18 28.85 10.19 -1.06
CA ALA A 18 27.92 9.25 -0.45
C ALA A 18 27.98 9.37 1.08
N SER A 19 29.18 9.38 1.65
CA SER A 19 29.38 9.59 3.09
C SER A 19 28.78 10.91 3.60
N ARG A 20 28.81 11.99 2.81
CA ARG A 20 28.16 13.27 3.18
C ARG A 20 26.64 13.18 3.25
N ILE A 21 26.02 12.23 2.55
CA ILE A 21 24.57 12.04 2.51
C ILE A 21 24.15 11.09 3.63
N HIS A 22 24.74 9.90 3.72
CA HIS A 22 24.29 8.84 4.64
C HIS A 22 25.13 8.74 5.93
N GLY A 23 26.21 9.49 6.07
CA GLY A 23 27.02 9.55 7.29
C GLY A 23 27.86 8.29 7.59
N VAL A 24 28.00 7.36 6.65
CA VAL A 24 28.81 6.14 6.80
C VAL A 24 30.16 6.35 6.11
N HIS A 25 31.24 6.13 6.84
CA HIS A 25 32.61 6.30 6.40
C HIS A 25 33.34 4.96 6.36
N ASP A 26 34.50 4.90 5.68
CA ASP A 26 35.35 3.70 5.62
C ASP A 26 35.78 3.20 7.02
N SER A 27 35.82 4.08 8.02
CA SER A 27 36.08 3.73 9.42
C SER A 27 34.96 2.89 10.03
N ASP A 28 33.71 3.14 9.66
CA ASP A 28 32.53 2.57 10.31
C ASP A 28 32.26 1.14 9.83
N VAL A 29 32.67 0.86 8.59
CA VAL A 29 32.57 -0.46 7.95
C VAL A 29 33.85 -1.30 8.11
N ARG A 30 34.87 -0.78 8.79
CA ARG A 30 36.11 -1.51 9.06
C ARG A 30 35.84 -2.68 10.01
N GLY A 31 36.22 -3.90 9.58
CA GLY A 31 35.99 -5.11 10.37
C GLY A 31 34.53 -5.55 10.44
N LYS A 32 33.63 -4.90 9.70
CA LYS A 32 32.26 -5.35 9.48
C LYS A 32 32.23 -6.48 8.44
N PRO A 33 31.22 -7.36 8.48
CA PRO A 33 31.10 -8.44 7.52
C PRO A 33 30.99 -7.89 6.09
N ILE A 34 31.50 -8.65 5.11
CA ILE A 34 31.24 -8.41 3.69
C ILE A 34 29.87 -8.97 3.33
N PHE A 35 29.30 -8.54 2.19
CA PHE A 35 27.95 -8.98 1.79
C PHE A 35 27.79 -10.50 1.77
N LYS A 36 28.81 -11.23 1.29
CA LYS A 36 28.81 -12.70 1.23
C LYS A 36 28.56 -13.37 2.59
N GLU A 37 29.04 -12.76 3.68
CA GLU A 37 28.87 -13.30 5.03
C GLU A 37 27.44 -13.11 5.56
N CYS A 38 26.73 -12.09 5.08
CA CYS A 38 25.34 -11.80 5.45
C CYS A 38 24.31 -12.33 4.46
N ALA A 39 24.74 -12.78 3.27
CA ALA A 39 23.84 -13.08 2.15
C ALA A 39 22.80 -14.15 2.49
N ASN A 40 23.18 -15.23 3.20
CA ASN A 40 22.24 -16.29 3.54
C ASN A 40 21.13 -15.79 4.48
N GLU A 41 21.50 -15.06 5.54
CA GLU A 41 20.53 -14.48 6.49
C GLU A 41 19.58 -13.50 5.79
N LEU A 42 20.12 -12.61 4.95
CA LEU A 42 19.30 -11.69 4.15
C LEU A 42 18.38 -12.45 3.19
N SER A 43 18.87 -13.51 2.55
CA SER A 43 18.06 -14.34 1.67
C SER A 43 16.90 -14.99 2.40
N GLU A 44 17.13 -15.51 3.61
CA GLU A 44 16.08 -16.10 4.45
C GLU A 44 15.02 -15.08 4.86
N LEU A 45 15.43 -13.86 5.21
CA LEU A 45 14.51 -12.77 5.57
C LEU A 45 13.67 -12.29 4.40
N MET A 46 14.22 -12.30 3.18
CA MET A 46 13.57 -11.75 1.99
C MET A 46 12.71 -12.77 1.23
N ASN A 47 13.03 -14.07 1.32
CA ASN A 47 12.37 -15.09 0.52
C ASN A 47 10.91 -15.29 0.98
N GLY A 48 9.95 -15.11 0.07
CA GLY A 48 8.52 -15.14 0.38
C GLY A 48 8.02 -13.93 1.20
N ALA A 49 8.86 -12.92 1.45
CA ALA A 49 8.46 -11.74 2.18
C ALA A 49 7.76 -10.70 1.30
N VAL A 50 6.91 -9.87 1.93
CA VAL A 50 6.43 -8.62 1.33
C VAL A 50 7.47 -7.54 1.60
N ILE A 51 8.16 -7.09 0.56
CA ILE A 51 9.15 -6.03 0.68
C ILE A 51 8.45 -4.69 0.50
N VAL A 52 8.61 -3.79 1.45
CA VAL A 52 8.11 -2.40 1.36
C VAL A 52 9.29 -1.45 1.35
N GLY A 53 9.31 -0.52 0.40
CA GLY A 53 10.38 0.47 0.30
C GLY A 53 9.98 1.69 -0.50
N HIS A 54 10.91 2.62 -0.70
CA HIS A 54 10.70 3.84 -1.48
C HIS A 54 11.72 3.91 -2.61
N ASN A 55 11.27 3.79 -3.86
CA ASN A 55 12.14 3.59 -5.03
C ASN A 55 12.95 2.27 -4.99
N ALA A 56 12.50 1.31 -4.16
CA ALA A 56 13.15 0.02 -3.96
C ALA A 56 13.22 -0.82 -5.24
N ARG A 57 12.18 -0.81 -6.07
CA ARG A 57 12.16 -1.62 -7.29
C ARG A 57 13.23 -1.20 -8.29
N ARG A 58 13.51 0.11 -8.37
CA ARG A 58 14.48 0.68 -9.32
C ARG A 58 15.90 0.76 -8.77
N PHE A 59 16.09 0.68 -7.45
CA PHE A 59 17.38 0.89 -6.81
C PHE A 59 17.81 -0.29 -5.93
N ASP A 60 17.14 -0.50 -4.79
CA ASP A 60 17.55 -1.49 -3.78
C ASP A 60 17.51 -2.92 -4.33
N MET A 61 16.42 -3.30 -5.03
CA MET A 61 16.26 -4.66 -5.54
C MET A 61 17.34 -5.03 -6.58
N PRO A 62 17.62 -4.20 -7.61
CA PRO A 62 18.75 -4.44 -8.52
C PRO A 62 20.11 -4.46 -7.82
N LEU A 63 20.32 -3.61 -6.81
CA LEU A 63 21.58 -3.59 -6.05
C LEU A 63 21.78 -4.93 -5.32
N LEU A 64 20.78 -5.36 -4.55
CA LEU A 64 20.83 -6.63 -3.82
C LEU A 64 21.01 -7.81 -4.77
N GLN A 65 20.25 -7.84 -5.88
CA GLN A 65 20.34 -8.91 -6.88
C GLN A 65 21.78 -9.05 -7.42
N ASN A 66 22.45 -7.94 -7.73
CA ASN A 66 23.83 -7.94 -8.19
C ASN A 66 24.81 -8.43 -7.12
N GLU A 67 24.62 -8.05 -5.86
CA GLU A 67 25.47 -8.51 -4.76
C GLU A 67 25.28 -10.01 -4.46
N PHE A 68 24.07 -10.54 -4.59
CA PHE A 68 23.82 -11.99 -4.54
C PHE A 68 24.56 -12.72 -5.68
N TYR A 69 24.46 -12.22 -6.91
CA TYR A 69 25.18 -12.81 -8.04
C TYR A 69 26.70 -12.79 -7.87
N ARG A 70 27.28 -11.70 -7.33
CA ARG A 70 28.72 -11.61 -7.01
C ARG A 70 29.16 -12.67 -6.00
N CYS A 71 28.25 -13.09 -5.12
CA CYS A 71 28.51 -14.15 -4.15
C CYS A 71 28.34 -15.55 -4.72
N GLY A 72 27.83 -15.69 -5.95
CA GLY A 72 27.46 -16.98 -6.54
C GLY A 72 26.19 -17.58 -5.94
N ILE A 73 25.34 -16.74 -5.33
CA ILE A 73 24.10 -17.15 -4.66
C ILE A 73 22.91 -16.70 -5.52
N SER A 74 21.87 -17.52 -5.62
CA SER A 74 20.63 -17.11 -6.26
C SER A 74 19.95 -16.01 -5.44
N PRO A 75 19.57 -14.88 -6.05
CA PRO A 75 18.84 -13.83 -5.34
C PRO A 75 17.53 -14.35 -4.73
N PRO A 76 17.13 -13.85 -3.56
CA PRO A 76 15.88 -14.24 -2.92
C PRO A 76 14.68 -13.85 -3.78
N LYS A 77 13.60 -14.61 -3.65
CA LYS A 77 12.34 -14.34 -4.33
C LYS A 77 11.33 -13.81 -3.31
N PRO A 78 11.17 -12.48 -3.18
CA PRO A 78 10.08 -11.95 -2.36
C PRO A 78 8.72 -12.38 -2.92
N LEU A 79 7.70 -12.39 -2.06
CA LEU A 79 6.32 -12.60 -2.49
C LEU A 79 5.90 -11.46 -3.43
N VAL A 80 6.07 -10.23 -2.96
CA VAL A 80 5.88 -9.00 -3.74
C VAL A 80 6.80 -7.89 -3.25
N VAL A 81 7.04 -6.89 -4.09
CA VAL A 81 7.66 -5.61 -3.73
C VAL A 81 6.60 -4.50 -3.83
N LEU A 82 6.31 -3.83 -2.73
CA LEU A 82 5.40 -2.69 -2.66
C LEU A 82 6.19 -1.40 -2.54
N ASP A 83 6.35 -0.71 -3.67
CA ASP A 83 7.11 0.54 -3.76
C ASP A 83 6.22 1.75 -3.49
N THR A 84 6.50 2.44 -2.39
CA THR A 84 5.73 3.63 -1.98
C THR A 84 5.87 4.79 -2.96
N LEU A 85 6.99 4.91 -3.68
CA LEU A 85 7.14 5.94 -4.72
C LEU A 85 6.20 5.65 -5.90
N GLU A 86 6.05 4.38 -6.28
CA GLU A 86 5.08 3.96 -7.29
C GLU A 86 3.66 4.24 -6.79
N ALA A 87 3.36 3.88 -5.53
CA ALA A 87 2.03 4.08 -4.94
C ALA A 87 1.59 5.54 -4.97
N VAL A 88 2.42 6.47 -4.46
CA VAL A 88 2.09 7.90 -4.46
C VAL A 88 1.92 8.47 -5.87
N ARG A 89 2.66 7.94 -6.85
CA ARG A 89 2.52 8.33 -8.27
C ARG A 89 1.22 7.81 -8.88
N ARG A 90 0.87 6.55 -8.64
CA ARG A 90 -0.38 5.94 -9.16
C ARG A 90 -1.62 6.62 -8.60
N LEU A 91 -1.57 6.98 -7.33
CA LEU A 91 -2.62 7.73 -6.64
C LEU A 91 -2.61 9.23 -6.99
N LYS A 92 -1.67 9.68 -7.84
CA LYS A 92 -1.53 11.07 -8.28
C LYS A 92 -1.38 12.04 -7.11
N ILE A 93 -0.72 11.61 -6.03
CA ILE A 93 -0.45 12.45 -4.86
C ILE A 93 0.50 13.59 -5.28
N PRO A 94 0.28 14.84 -4.83
CA PRO A 94 1.09 15.97 -5.25
C PRO A 94 2.58 15.83 -4.91
N ARG A 95 3.41 16.36 -5.81
CA ARG A 95 4.86 16.48 -5.65
C ARG A 95 5.24 17.40 -4.47
N PRO A 96 6.49 17.31 -3.96
CA PRO A 96 7.56 16.38 -4.37
C PRO A 96 7.36 14.96 -3.84
N HIS A 97 7.85 13.96 -4.57
CA HIS A 97 7.61 12.54 -4.28
C HIS A 97 8.69 11.86 -3.44
N ASN A 98 9.72 12.59 -2.98
CA ASN A 98 10.71 11.99 -2.09
C ASN A 98 10.06 11.54 -0.76
N LEU A 99 10.64 10.52 -0.13
CA LEU A 99 10.13 9.91 1.10
C LEU A 99 9.84 10.96 2.18
N GLY A 100 10.78 11.90 2.39
CA GLY A 100 10.65 12.95 3.39
C GLY A 100 9.40 13.82 3.21
N ALA A 101 9.16 14.28 1.98
CA ALA A 101 8.02 15.11 1.65
C ALA A 101 6.68 14.36 1.76
N GLN A 102 6.66 13.08 1.37
CA GLN A 102 5.46 12.26 1.49
C GLN A 102 5.18 11.92 2.96
N CYS A 103 6.20 11.61 3.76
CA CYS A 103 6.05 11.43 5.19
C CYS A 103 5.48 12.68 5.86
N ALA A 104 6.06 13.87 5.59
CA ALA A 104 5.55 15.13 6.10
C ALA A 104 4.08 15.37 5.69
N ARG A 105 3.74 15.13 4.41
CA ARG A 105 2.36 15.28 3.89
C ARG A 105 1.36 14.38 4.62
N HIS A 106 1.76 13.17 4.96
CA HIS A 106 0.90 12.21 5.66
C HIS A 106 1.05 12.32 7.20
N GLY A 107 1.75 13.31 7.73
CA GLY A 107 1.94 13.51 9.18
C GLY A 107 2.75 12.39 9.84
N ILE A 108 3.78 11.90 9.16
CA ILE A 108 4.79 10.97 9.68
C ILE A 108 6.02 11.80 10.03
N ASP A 109 6.38 11.80 11.31
CA ASP A 109 7.55 12.54 11.77
C ASP A 109 8.84 11.77 11.44
N LEU A 110 9.78 12.48 10.81
CA LEU A 110 11.11 12.00 10.44
C LEU A 110 12.22 12.82 11.11
N SER A 111 11.89 13.62 12.12
CA SER A 111 12.80 14.57 12.79
C SER A 111 14.12 13.95 13.29
N ASN A 112 14.19 12.63 13.47
CA ASN A 112 15.39 11.87 13.85
C ASN A 112 15.77 10.73 12.88
N ALA A 113 15.18 10.70 11.67
CA ALA A 113 15.29 9.59 10.73
C ALA A 113 16.26 9.92 9.58
N HIS A 114 17.50 9.45 9.68
CA HIS A 114 18.49 9.48 8.59
C HIS A 114 19.28 8.17 8.46
N ASN A 115 18.83 7.10 9.12
CA ASN A 115 19.41 5.77 8.98
C ASN A 115 18.44 4.84 8.24
N ALA A 116 19.00 3.77 7.66
CA ALA A 116 18.24 2.83 6.83
C ALA A 116 17.05 2.21 7.57
N ALA A 117 17.20 1.95 8.87
CA ALA A 117 16.12 1.43 9.72
C ALA A 117 14.93 2.39 9.83
N ALA A 118 15.19 3.68 10.06
CA ALA A 118 14.14 4.69 10.16
C ALA A 118 13.44 4.89 8.81
N ASP A 119 14.19 4.89 7.70
CA ASP A 119 13.60 4.97 6.35
C ASP A 119 12.73 3.75 6.03
N ALA A 120 13.17 2.53 6.39
CA ALA A 120 12.38 1.31 6.24
C ALA A 120 11.06 1.38 7.03
N ALA A 121 11.12 1.83 8.29
CA ALA A 121 9.93 2.02 9.12
C ALA A 121 9.00 3.11 8.54
N ALA A 122 9.57 4.20 8.04
CA ALA A 122 8.83 5.28 7.40
C ALA A 122 8.11 4.81 6.13
N CYS A 123 8.75 3.98 5.31
CA CYS A 123 8.12 3.38 4.12
C CYS A 123 6.90 2.55 4.50
N LEU A 124 7.01 1.70 5.54
CA LEU A 124 5.89 0.90 6.02
C LEU A 124 4.73 1.77 6.53
N LEU A 125 5.04 2.78 7.36
CA LEU A 125 4.03 3.70 7.88
C LEU A 125 3.36 4.51 6.76
N LEU A 126 4.14 4.94 5.77
CA LEU A 126 3.63 5.66 4.61
C LEU A 126 2.69 4.77 3.79
N LEU A 127 3.09 3.53 3.49
CA LEU A 127 2.24 2.59 2.78
C LEU A 127 0.92 2.37 3.54
N TRP A 128 0.99 2.15 4.85
CA TRP A 128 -0.20 1.96 5.69
C TRP A 128 -1.14 3.17 5.63
N LYS A 129 -0.62 4.40 5.78
CA LYS A 129 -1.45 5.62 5.68
C LYS A 129 -2.08 5.76 4.29
N VAL A 130 -1.30 5.54 3.25
CA VAL A 130 -1.77 5.60 1.86
C VAL A 130 -2.86 4.57 1.59
N MET A 131 -2.71 3.33 2.08
CA MET A 131 -3.73 2.29 1.97
C MET A 131 -5.03 2.66 2.69
N ARG A 132 -4.90 3.22 3.90
CA ARG A 132 -6.05 3.65 4.70
C ARG A 132 -6.79 4.83 4.05
N ASP A 133 -6.07 5.77 3.46
CA ASP A 133 -6.64 6.96 2.84
C ASP A 133 -7.22 6.64 1.43
N HIS A 134 -6.77 5.56 0.79
CA HIS A 134 -7.19 5.13 -0.56
C HIS A 134 -7.60 3.64 -0.64
N PRO A 135 -8.54 3.15 0.21
CA PRO A 135 -8.77 1.71 0.39
C PRO A 135 -9.22 1.00 -0.89
N SER A 136 -9.97 1.67 -1.76
CA SER A 136 -10.44 1.10 -3.04
C SER A 136 -9.31 0.72 -4.00
N SER A 137 -8.14 1.37 -3.91
CA SER A 137 -6.98 1.06 -4.75
C SER A 137 -6.23 -0.19 -4.28
N PHE A 138 -6.42 -0.59 -3.02
CA PHE A 138 -5.68 -1.68 -2.37
C PHE A 138 -6.57 -2.88 -1.98
N ARG A 139 -7.86 -2.86 -2.30
CA ARG A 139 -8.75 -4.03 -2.16
C ARG A 139 -8.55 -5.02 -3.31
N ARG A 140 -7.46 -5.77 -3.26
CA ARG A 140 -7.08 -6.84 -4.20
C ARG A 140 -5.89 -7.62 -3.64
N SER A 141 -5.49 -8.72 -4.28
CA SER A 141 -4.32 -9.53 -3.86
C SER A 141 -3.03 -8.72 -3.86
N LEU A 142 -2.02 -9.18 -3.12
CA LEU A 142 -0.73 -8.50 -3.03
C LEU A 142 -0.07 -8.41 -4.41
N GLU A 143 -0.18 -9.48 -5.19
CA GLU A 143 0.33 -9.64 -6.54
C GLU A 143 -0.31 -8.63 -7.49
N GLU A 144 -1.62 -8.45 -7.40
CA GLU A 144 -2.34 -7.43 -8.19
C GLU A 144 -2.03 -6.00 -7.74
N ILE A 145 -1.79 -5.77 -6.45
CA ILE A 145 -1.31 -4.47 -5.97
C ILE A 145 0.05 -4.20 -6.62
N GLU A 146 0.98 -5.16 -6.55
CA GLU A 146 2.30 -5.01 -7.16
C GLU A 146 2.21 -4.76 -8.68
N GLU A 147 1.40 -5.53 -9.41
CA GLU A 147 1.21 -5.33 -10.85
C GLU A 147 0.65 -3.94 -11.16
N TRP A 148 -0.30 -3.46 -10.37
CA TRP A 148 -0.83 -2.10 -10.50
C TRP A 148 0.22 -1.03 -10.17
N LEU A 149 1.09 -1.24 -9.19
CA LEU A 149 2.19 -0.31 -8.90
C LEU A 149 3.15 -0.23 -10.10
N ILE A 150 3.50 -1.38 -10.70
CA ILE A 150 4.43 -1.50 -11.83
C ILE A 150 3.86 -0.93 -13.13
N SER A 151 2.66 -1.34 -13.52
CA SER A 151 2.07 -1.04 -14.83
C SER A 151 1.12 0.17 -14.78
N GLY A 152 0.37 0.31 -13.67
CA GLY A 152 -0.75 1.24 -13.53
C GLY A 152 -2.04 0.72 -14.12
N GLU A 153 -1.96 -0.42 -14.78
CA GLU A 153 -3.10 -1.15 -15.27
C GLU A 153 -3.55 -2.11 -14.18
N VAL A 154 -4.85 -2.29 -14.10
CA VAL A 154 -5.45 -3.34 -13.28
C VAL A 154 -5.92 -4.35 -14.31
N ARG A 155 -5.46 -5.61 -14.21
CA ARG A 155 -6.07 -6.68 -15.00
C ARG A 155 -7.57 -6.66 -14.69
N LYS A 156 -8.39 -6.59 -15.73
CA LYS A 156 -9.85 -6.62 -15.58
C LYS A 156 -10.36 -8.00 -15.19
N ASP A 157 -9.50 -9.02 -15.27
CA ASP A 157 -9.83 -10.39 -14.99
C ASP A 157 -9.56 -10.69 -13.52
N GLU A 158 -10.66 -10.76 -12.75
CA GLU A 158 -10.83 -11.47 -11.48
C GLU A 158 -9.73 -11.24 -10.44
N SER A 159 -9.91 -10.21 -9.61
CA SER A 159 -9.10 -10.09 -8.40
C SER A 159 -9.36 -11.24 -7.44
N GLU A 160 -8.32 -11.98 -7.08
CA GLU A 160 -8.40 -13.15 -6.19
C GLU A 160 -8.95 -12.81 -4.79
N LEU A 161 -9.04 -11.52 -4.43
CA LEU A 161 -9.54 -11.03 -3.14
C LEU A 161 -10.93 -10.38 -3.16
N GLY A 162 -11.77 -10.65 -4.16
CA GLY A 162 -13.20 -10.37 -4.05
C GLY A 162 -13.88 -10.04 -5.37
N ARG A 163 -15.16 -10.40 -5.45
CA ARG A 163 -16.07 -10.08 -6.55
C ARG A 163 -15.97 -8.59 -6.88
N ALA A 164 -15.78 -8.23 -8.14
CA ALA A 164 -15.89 -6.83 -8.53
C ALA A 164 -17.30 -6.34 -8.17
N LEU A 165 -17.47 -5.04 -7.92
CA LEU A 165 -18.79 -4.43 -7.65
C LEU A 165 -19.85 -4.82 -8.69
N THR A 166 -19.43 -5.15 -9.93
CA THR A 166 -20.29 -5.62 -11.01
C THR A 166 -20.83 -7.02 -10.81
N ASP A 167 -20.11 -7.86 -10.06
CA ASP A 167 -20.39 -9.29 -9.86
C ASP A 167 -21.20 -9.54 -8.58
N LEU A 168 -21.36 -8.49 -7.76
CA LEU A 168 -22.27 -8.49 -6.62
C LEU A 168 -23.73 -8.40 -7.08
N GLU A 169 -24.60 -9.11 -6.35
CA GLU A 169 -26.04 -9.05 -6.57
C GLU A 169 -26.52 -7.60 -6.46
N SER A 170 -27.36 -7.19 -7.40
CA SER A 170 -27.90 -5.83 -7.43
C SER A 170 -29.19 -5.77 -6.63
N LEU A 171 -29.28 -4.83 -5.69
CA LEU A 171 -30.52 -4.57 -4.96
C LEU A 171 -31.53 -3.80 -5.83
N ASP A 172 -31.05 -2.84 -6.62
CA ASP A 172 -31.89 -2.02 -7.50
C ASP A 172 -31.69 -2.36 -8.97
N LYS A 173 -32.68 -2.03 -9.81
CA LYS A 173 -32.65 -2.29 -11.26
C LYS A 173 -31.45 -1.67 -12.00
N ASN A 174 -30.87 -0.60 -11.48
CA ASN A 174 -29.81 0.16 -12.12
C ASN A 174 -28.41 -0.20 -11.61
N GLY A 175 -28.26 -1.18 -10.72
CA GLY A 175 -26.93 -1.57 -10.23
C GLY A 175 -26.29 -0.56 -9.30
N ARG A 176 -27.04 0.40 -8.76
CA ARG A 176 -26.54 1.49 -7.91
C ARG A 176 -26.21 1.03 -6.49
N ILE A 177 -26.86 -0.02 -6.02
CA ILE A 177 -26.67 -0.65 -4.72
C ILE A 177 -26.40 -2.13 -4.93
N ARG A 178 -25.31 -2.59 -4.34
CA ARG A 178 -24.83 -3.96 -4.42
C ARG A 178 -24.91 -4.64 -3.07
N ILE A 179 -25.21 -5.93 -3.07
CA ILE A 179 -25.31 -6.74 -1.87
C ILE A 179 -24.02 -7.56 -1.75
N ASP A 180 -23.31 -7.37 -0.64
CA ASP A 180 -22.06 -8.07 -0.33
C ASP A 180 -22.15 -8.67 1.08
N GLU A 181 -22.32 -9.98 1.17
CA GLU A 181 -22.45 -10.71 2.46
C GLU A 181 -23.46 -10.09 3.45
N GLY A 182 -24.56 -9.54 2.95
CA GLY A 182 -25.60 -8.88 3.74
C GLY A 182 -25.37 -7.38 4.01
N ALA A 183 -24.23 -6.84 3.62
CA ALA A 183 -23.96 -5.40 3.57
C ALA A 183 -24.43 -4.79 2.25
N TYR A 184 -24.85 -3.52 2.29
CA TYR A 184 -25.32 -2.78 1.13
C TYR A 184 -24.28 -1.75 0.70
N VAL A 185 -23.67 -1.96 -0.47
CA VAL A 185 -22.56 -1.19 -0.98
C VAL A 185 -23.03 -0.25 -2.09
N VAL A 186 -22.68 1.03 -1.97
CA VAL A 186 -22.99 2.02 -3.01
C VAL A 186 -22.05 1.81 -4.18
N ALA A 187 -22.58 1.60 -5.38
CA ALA A 187 -21.82 1.34 -6.60
C ALA A 187 -21.67 2.59 -7.50
N PHE A 188 -21.99 3.78 -7.03
CA PHE A 188 -21.94 5.01 -7.84
C PHE A 188 -21.62 6.26 -6.99
N GLY A 189 -21.38 7.38 -7.67
CA GLY A 189 -21.15 8.66 -7.03
C GLY A 189 -19.90 8.71 -6.13
N ARG A 190 -19.87 9.69 -5.23
CA ARG A 190 -18.69 10.00 -4.38
C ARG A 190 -18.35 8.94 -3.34
N HIS A 191 -19.32 8.08 -2.98
CA HIS A 191 -19.16 7.01 -1.99
C HIS A 191 -19.10 5.62 -2.63
N ARG A 192 -18.78 5.53 -3.92
CA ARG A 192 -18.65 4.25 -4.64
C ARG A 192 -17.68 3.30 -3.93
N GLY A 193 -18.14 2.07 -3.67
CA GLY A 193 -17.39 1.00 -3.01
C GLY A 193 -17.45 1.03 -1.48
N LYS A 194 -18.22 1.93 -0.87
CA LYS A 194 -18.44 1.96 0.58
C LYS A 194 -19.79 1.33 0.94
N ASP A 195 -19.83 0.63 2.06
CA ASP A 195 -21.06 0.11 2.65
C ASP A 195 -21.87 1.22 3.32
N LEU A 196 -23.18 1.02 3.41
CA LEU A 196 -24.12 2.02 3.91
C LEU A 196 -23.86 2.40 5.37
N GLN A 197 -23.37 1.48 6.21
CA GLN A 197 -23.09 1.75 7.62
C GLN A 197 -21.89 2.69 7.78
N SER A 198 -20.84 2.49 6.99
CA SER A 198 -19.69 3.40 6.93
C SER A 198 -20.11 4.79 6.45
N ILE A 199 -20.93 4.87 5.40
CA ILE A 199 -21.41 6.15 4.87
C ILE A 199 -22.31 6.87 5.88
N GLU A 200 -23.16 6.16 6.62
CA GLU A 200 -24.00 6.77 7.67
C GLU A 200 -23.16 7.42 8.77
N ARG A 201 -22.01 6.83 9.13
CA ARG A 201 -21.10 7.42 10.12
C ARG A 201 -20.35 8.65 9.59
N GLU A 202 -19.95 8.64 8.32
CA GLU A 202 -19.13 9.69 7.72
C GLU A 202 -19.95 10.86 7.13
N ASP A 203 -21.11 10.56 6.52
CA ASP A 203 -21.93 11.48 5.73
C ASP A 203 -23.42 11.08 5.77
N PRO A 204 -24.11 11.23 6.92
CA PRO A 204 -25.52 10.88 7.07
C PRO A 204 -26.43 11.58 6.06
N ARG A 205 -26.07 12.80 5.63
CA ARG A 205 -26.84 13.56 4.64
C ARG A 205 -26.88 12.87 3.28
N TYR A 206 -25.81 12.17 2.91
CA TYR A 206 -25.79 11.38 1.69
C TYR A 206 -26.73 10.20 1.78
N VAL A 207 -26.80 9.54 2.94
CA VAL A 207 -27.73 8.43 3.18
C VAL A 207 -29.19 8.92 3.12
N ASP A 208 -29.51 10.05 3.75
CA ASP A 208 -30.84 10.66 3.68
C ASP A 208 -31.26 10.97 2.24
N TRP A 209 -30.32 11.49 1.43
CA TRP A 209 -30.55 11.69 0.00
C TRP A 209 -30.71 10.37 -0.75
N LEU A 210 -29.90 9.36 -0.44
CA LEU A 210 -29.89 8.06 -1.11
C LEU A 210 -31.24 7.33 -0.98
N ILE A 211 -31.84 7.36 0.21
CA ILE A 211 -33.15 6.75 0.51
C ILE A 211 -34.35 7.64 0.11
N SER A 212 -34.07 8.85 -0.40
CA SER A 212 -35.09 9.75 -0.93
C SER A 212 -35.46 9.38 -2.38
N LYS A 213 -36.54 9.99 -2.88
CA LYS A 213 -36.98 9.81 -4.28
C LYS A 213 -35.93 10.24 -5.31
N ASN A 214 -34.98 11.09 -4.92
CA ASN A 214 -33.96 11.65 -5.80
C ASN A 214 -32.64 10.84 -5.80
N GLY A 215 -32.49 9.85 -4.92
CA GLY A 215 -31.26 9.05 -4.78
C GLY A 215 -31.31 7.78 -5.61
N ILE A 216 -32.20 6.87 -5.22
CA ILE A 216 -32.47 5.59 -5.90
C ILE A 216 -33.88 5.66 -6.46
N GLU A 217 -34.09 5.26 -7.71
CA GLU A 217 -35.40 5.30 -8.37
C GLU A 217 -36.33 4.16 -7.91
N ASP A 218 -35.74 3.00 -7.65
CA ASP A 218 -36.42 1.77 -7.23
C ASP A 218 -36.98 1.88 -5.80
N GLU A 219 -38.31 1.80 -5.65
CA GLU A 219 -38.97 1.97 -4.35
C GLU A 219 -38.75 0.77 -3.42
N ASP A 220 -38.70 -0.45 -3.94
CA ASP A 220 -38.50 -1.66 -3.12
C ASP A 220 -37.11 -1.64 -2.50
N ALA A 221 -36.11 -1.26 -3.30
CA ALA A 221 -34.74 -1.05 -2.81
C ALA A 221 -34.67 0.08 -1.77
N ARG A 222 -35.38 1.20 -1.99
CA ARG A 222 -35.44 2.30 -1.00
C ARG A 222 -36.02 1.84 0.33
N GLU A 223 -37.05 1.01 0.32
CA GLU A 223 -37.71 0.56 1.55
C GLU A 223 -36.80 -0.35 2.38
N ILE A 224 -36.09 -1.28 1.73
CA ILE A 224 -35.07 -2.12 2.37
C ILE A 224 -33.99 -1.26 3.01
N LEU A 225 -33.49 -0.25 2.29
CA LEU A 225 -32.46 0.65 2.82
C LEU A 225 -32.98 1.51 3.97
N ARG A 226 -34.23 1.98 3.94
CA ARG A 226 -34.83 2.73 5.07
C ARG A 226 -34.90 1.88 6.34
N GLN A 227 -35.30 0.62 6.22
CA GLN A 227 -35.34 -0.30 7.36
C GLN A 227 -33.95 -0.50 7.96
N LEU A 228 -32.94 -0.72 7.12
CA LEU A 228 -31.55 -0.86 7.55
C LEU A 228 -31.04 0.42 8.23
N VAL A 229 -31.25 1.58 7.62
CA VAL A 229 -30.82 2.88 8.18
C VAL A 229 -31.51 3.14 9.52
N SER A 230 -32.80 2.82 9.65
CA SER A 230 -33.50 2.91 10.93
C SER A 230 -32.88 1.99 11.97
N SER A 231 -32.51 0.75 11.61
CA SER A 231 -31.81 -0.17 12.51
C SER A 231 -30.43 0.34 12.92
N ILE A 232 -29.68 0.97 12.00
CA ILE A 232 -28.36 1.54 12.27
C ILE A 232 -28.46 2.76 13.21
N ARG A 233 -29.50 3.59 13.07
CA ARG A 233 -29.71 4.79 13.89
C ARG A 233 -30.26 4.49 15.28
N ASN A 234 -30.97 3.37 15.43
CA ASN A 234 -31.64 2.99 16.67
C ASN A 234 -30.86 1.97 17.53
N GLY A 235 -29.74 1.44 17.03
CA GLY A 235 -28.85 0.51 17.74
C GLY A 235 -27.52 1.16 18.08
#